data_AF-A0A8C6WYG8-F1
#
_entry.id   AF-A0A8C6WYG8-F1
#
_cell.length_a   1.000
_cell.length_b   1.000
_cell.length_c   1.000
_cell.angle_alpha   90.00
_cell.angle_beta   90.00
_cell.angle_gamma   90.00
#
_symmetry.space_group_name_H-M   'P 1'
#
loop_
_entity.id
_entity.type
_entity.pdbx_description
1 polymer ?
#
loop_
_entity_poly.entity_id
_entity_poly.type
_entity_poly.pdbx_seq_one_letter_code
_entity_poly.pdbx_strand_id
1 'polypeptide(L)'
;MFTDVDRSRIEEHVSLFGENVWKHTIVVFTWAEVLRKISIERYIRREGQDLKWVLEKCKRRYFIINNCIYGEHPQVGRLMERVEKLVAEEGGHFVPQEKEEDKKPKDDDQTPGRDVRELGARPKQSSALSLSKDMEVEPVSN
;
A
#
# COMPACT_ATOMS: atom_id res chain seq x y z
N MET A 1 23.71 2.67 -9.42
CA MET A 1 22.84 3.70 -9.99
C MET A 1 21.48 3.49 -9.38
N PHE A 2 20.93 4.55 -8.82
CA PHE A 2 19.58 4.60 -8.28
C PHE A 2 18.61 4.86 -9.44
N THR A 3 17.60 4.01 -9.57
CA THR A 3 16.72 3.98 -10.75
C THR A 3 15.28 4.36 -10.41
N ASP A 4 14.46 4.52 -11.44
CA ASP A 4 13.02 4.71 -11.33
C ASP A 4 12.34 3.54 -10.59
N VAL A 5 12.86 2.32 -10.77
CA VAL A 5 12.39 1.13 -10.06
C VAL A 5 12.65 1.25 -8.55
N ASP A 6 13.83 1.75 -8.16
CA ASP A 6 14.16 1.97 -6.75
C ASP A 6 13.26 3.05 -6.13
N ARG A 7 13.06 4.18 -6.85
CA ARG A 7 12.12 5.23 -6.44
C ARG A 7 10.72 4.69 -6.23
N SER A 8 10.20 3.94 -7.20
CA SER A 8 8.82 3.43 -7.18
C SER A 8 8.61 2.47 -6.02
N ARG A 9 9.59 1.61 -5.71
CA ARG A 9 9.54 0.74 -4.53
C ARG A 9 9.51 1.51 -3.23
N ILE A 10 10.34 2.55 -3.10
CA ILE A 10 10.33 3.39 -1.90
C ILE A 10 8.99 4.10 -1.77
N GLU A 11 8.48 4.67 -2.86
CA GLU A 11 7.18 5.34 -2.87
C GLU A 11 6.05 4.40 -2.44
N GLU A 12 6.00 3.19 -3.00
CA GLU A 12 4.99 2.19 -2.65
C GLU A 12 5.04 1.84 -1.17
N HIS A 13 6.22 1.51 -0.63
CA HIS A 13 6.35 1.01 0.74
C HIS A 13 6.18 2.11 1.79
N VAL A 14 6.76 3.28 1.54
CA VAL A 14 6.68 4.41 2.49
C VAL A 14 5.24 4.94 2.50
N SER A 15 4.61 5.12 1.34
CA SER A 15 3.24 5.66 1.27
C SER A 15 2.17 4.72 1.86
N LEU A 16 2.49 3.46 2.21
CA LEU A 16 1.58 2.61 3.00
C LEU A 16 1.18 3.24 4.34
N PHE A 17 2.06 4.05 4.93
CA PHE A 17 1.83 4.77 6.18
C PHE A 17 1.09 6.11 5.96
N GLY A 18 0.66 6.41 4.73
CA GLY A 18 0.01 7.66 4.36
C GLY A 18 1.00 8.78 4.05
N GLU A 19 0.53 9.84 3.39
CA GLU A 19 1.40 10.92 2.88
C GLU A 19 2.18 11.68 3.97
N ASN A 20 1.70 11.67 5.22
CA ASN A 20 2.38 12.37 6.30
C ASN A 20 3.67 11.67 6.76
N VAL A 21 3.88 10.38 6.48
CA VAL A 21 5.08 9.65 6.92
C VAL A 21 6.39 10.22 6.35
N TRP A 22 6.34 10.83 5.15
CA TRP A 22 7.50 11.47 4.52
C TRP A 22 8.05 12.62 5.38
N LYS A 23 7.17 13.27 6.17
CA LYS A 23 7.55 14.27 7.16
C LYS A 23 8.38 13.68 8.30
N HIS A 24 8.26 12.39 8.59
CA HIS A 24 9.00 11.69 9.64
C HIS A 24 10.05 10.71 9.10
N THR A 25 10.52 10.90 7.86
CA THR A 25 11.48 9.99 7.21
C THR A 25 12.85 10.65 7.00
N ILE A 26 13.93 9.88 7.21
CA ILE A 26 15.33 10.23 6.93
C ILE A 26 15.91 9.22 5.94
N VAL A 27 16.55 9.69 4.87
CA VAL A 27 17.25 8.82 3.93
C VAL A 27 18.64 8.48 4.46
N VAL A 28 19.00 7.19 4.55
CA VAL A 28 20.32 6.76 5.05
C VAL A 28 21.19 6.25 3.91
N PHE A 29 22.34 6.87 3.70
CA PHE A 29 23.37 6.42 2.77
C PHE A 29 24.39 5.57 3.51
N THR A 30 24.43 4.26 3.25
CA THR A 30 25.29 3.30 3.97
C THR A 30 26.63 3.02 3.28
N TRP A 31 26.83 3.52 2.06
CA TRP A 31 27.98 3.20 1.23
C TRP A 31 29.07 4.29 1.28
N ALA A 32 29.47 4.69 2.49
CA ALA A 32 30.43 5.77 2.66
C ALA A 32 31.79 5.51 1.99
N GLU A 33 32.18 4.25 1.76
CA GLU A 33 33.46 3.91 1.11
C GLU A 33 33.56 4.48 -0.32
N VAL A 34 32.48 4.43 -1.10
CA VAL A 34 32.39 5.06 -2.42
C VAL A 34 32.34 6.59 -2.29
N LEU A 35 31.71 7.10 -1.23
CA LEU A 35 31.65 8.53 -0.89
C LEU A 35 32.99 9.07 -0.35
N ARG A 36 34.01 8.24 -0.09
CA ARG A 36 35.36 8.73 0.24
C ARG A 36 36.04 9.42 -0.94
N LYS A 37 35.65 9.05 -2.17
CA LYS A 37 36.23 9.61 -3.41
C LYS A 37 35.40 10.76 -3.99
N ILE A 38 34.12 10.84 -3.65
CA ILE A 38 33.19 11.88 -4.12
C ILE A 38 32.30 12.34 -2.97
N SER A 39 32.08 13.65 -2.83
CA SER A 39 31.14 14.16 -1.83
C SER A 39 29.72 13.64 -2.07
N ILE A 40 28.91 13.55 -1.02
CA ILE A 40 27.51 13.12 -1.12
C ILE A 40 26.70 14.02 -2.05
N GLU A 41 26.97 15.33 -2.07
CA GLU A 41 26.29 16.29 -2.94
C GLU A 41 26.60 16.00 -4.41
N ARG A 42 27.86 15.63 -4.70
CA ARG A 42 28.26 15.22 -6.05
C ARG A 42 27.60 13.90 -6.44
N TYR A 43 27.47 12.95 -5.51
CA TYR A 43 26.76 11.69 -5.73
C TYR A 43 25.28 11.94 -6.06
N ILE A 44 24.57 12.71 -5.22
CA ILE A 44 23.17 13.08 -5.43
C ILE A 44 22.96 13.78 -6.78
N ARG A 45 23.88 14.66 -7.17
CA ARG A 45 23.81 15.34 -8.46
C ARG A 45 23.94 14.37 -9.64
N ARG A 46 24.77 13.32 -9.51
CA ARG A 46 25.04 12.32 -10.56
C ARG A 46 23.96 11.26 -10.70
N GLU A 47 23.35 10.80 -9.60
CA GLU A 47 22.36 9.72 -9.63
C GLU A 47 21.05 10.11 -10.33
N GLY A 48 20.75 11.41 -10.44
CA GLY A 48 19.65 11.88 -11.30
C GLY A 48 18.41 12.30 -10.52
N GLN A 49 17.27 12.36 -11.21
CA GLN A 49 16.03 12.96 -10.69
C GLN A 49 15.31 12.05 -9.71
N ASP A 50 15.38 10.74 -9.88
CA ASP A 50 14.68 9.78 -9.02
C ASP A 50 15.14 9.85 -7.56
N LEU A 51 16.46 9.86 -7.33
CA LEU A 51 17.01 10.03 -5.98
C LEU A 51 16.68 11.41 -5.40
N LYS A 52 16.72 12.47 -6.22
CA LYS A 52 16.38 13.82 -5.79
C LYS A 52 14.92 13.91 -5.36
N TRP A 53 14.01 13.27 -6.10
CA TRP A 53 12.59 13.24 -5.75
C TRP A 53 12.37 12.66 -4.35
N VAL A 54 13.02 11.53 -4.02
CA VAL A 54 12.94 10.92 -2.69
C VAL A 54 13.47 11.87 -1.62
N LEU A 55 14.62 12.51 -1.88
CA LEU A 55 15.20 13.47 -0.95
C LEU A 55 14.30 14.69 -0.73
N GLU A 56 13.66 15.21 -1.77
CA GLU A 56 12.73 16.34 -1.65
C GLU A 56 11.47 15.95 -0.86
N LYS A 57 10.89 14.77 -1.08
CA LYS A 57 9.79 14.24 -0.24
C LYS A 57 10.18 14.18 1.23
N CYS A 58 11.45 13.84 1.51
CA CYS A 58 12.01 13.80 2.86
C CYS A 58 12.55 15.16 3.37
N LYS A 59 12.18 16.31 2.77
CA LYS A 59 12.67 17.66 3.13
C LYS A 59 14.20 17.76 3.15
N ARG A 60 14.86 17.07 2.22
CA ARG A 60 16.31 16.96 2.08
C ARG A 60 17.02 16.39 3.33
N ARG A 61 16.30 15.61 4.14
CA ARG A 61 16.86 14.94 5.32
C ARG A 61 17.53 13.63 4.90
N TYR A 62 18.85 13.61 5.05
CA TYR A 62 19.63 12.40 4.92
C TYR A 62 20.73 12.30 5.97
N PHE A 63 21.21 11.08 6.17
CA PHE A 63 22.33 10.75 7.03
C PHE A 63 23.27 9.79 6.32
N ILE A 64 24.56 9.82 6.67
CA ILE A 64 25.59 8.98 6.06
C ILE A 64 26.15 8.06 7.13
N ILE A 65 26.12 6.76 6.86
CA ILE A 65 26.74 5.73 7.67
C ILE A 65 27.91 5.13 6.89
N ASN A 66 29.05 5.04 7.57
CA ASN A 66 30.25 4.35 7.15
C ASN A 66 30.30 2.97 7.79
N ASN A 67 29.96 1.96 6.99
CA ASN A 67 29.93 0.55 7.39
C ASN A 67 31.32 -0.08 7.63
N CYS A 68 32.40 0.62 7.32
CA CYS A 68 33.77 0.14 7.57
C CYS A 68 34.25 0.44 9.00
N ILE A 69 33.50 1.21 9.78
CA ILE A 69 33.87 1.55 11.15
C ILE A 69 33.09 0.66 12.11
N TYR A 70 33.83 -0.17 12.85
CA TYR A 70 33.30 -1.10 13.83
C TYR A 70 33.56 -0.60 15.26
N GLY A 71 32.76 -1.05 16.23
CA GLY A 71 32.88 -0.70 17.65
C GLY A 71 32.02 0.50 18.06
N GLU A 72 32.27 1.05 19.25
CA GLU A 72 31.60 2.25 19.76
C GLU A 72 31.96 3.46 18.89
N HIS A 73 31.15 3.69 17.86
CA HIS A 73 31.32 4.83 16.98
C HIS A 73 30.13 5.77 17.11
N PRO A 74 30.33 7.11 17.20
CA PRO A 74 29.28 8.10 17.40
C PRO A 74 28.29 8.23 16.23
N GLN A 75 28.34 7.36 15.22
CA GLN A 75 27.45 7.43 14.05
C GLN A 75 26.01 7.15 14.42
N VAL A 76 25.78 6.10 15.22
CA VAL A 76 24.43 5.76 15.67
C VAL A 76 23.91 6.85 16.60
N GLY A 77 24.73 7.33 17.55
CA GLY A 77 24.36 8.44 18.44
C GLY A 77 23.91 9.69 17.67
N ARG A 78 24.71 10.15 16.69
CA ARG A 78 24.34 11.29 15.84
C ARG A 78 23.11 11.05 14.96
N LEU A 79 22.87 9.81 14.54
CA LEU A 79 21.64 9.47 13.83
C LEU A 79 20.44 9.59 14.77
N MET A 80 20.55 9.11 16.01
CA MET A 80 19.48 9.22 17.01
C MET A 80 19.19 10.67 17.38
N GLU A 81 20.22 11.50 17.60
CA GLU A 81 20.05 12.96 17.78
C GLU A 81 19.26 13.59 16.63
N ARG A 82 19.50 13.14 15.39
CA ARG A 82 18.79 13.63 14.21
C ARG A 82 17.35 13.15 14.14
N VAL A 83 17.06 11.94 14.64
CA VAL A 83 15.70 11.42 14.79
C VAL A 83 14.94 12.19 15.87
N GLU A 84 15.56 12.46 17.02
CA GLU A 84 14.94 13.26 18.09
C GLU A 84 14.61 14.68 17.61
N LYS A 85 15.55 15.31 16.90
CA LYS A 85 15.31 16.63 16.29
C LYS A 85 14.17 16.61 15.29
N LEU A 86 14.12 15.57 14.44
CA LEU A 86 13.05 15.37 13.47
C LEU A 86 11.68 15.27 14.15
N VAL A 87 11.58 14.46 15.20
CA VAL A 87 10.34 14.30 15.98
C VAL A 87 9.89 15.63 16.56
N ALA A 88 10.82 16.42 17.12
CA ALA A 88 10.51 17.75 17.65
C ALA A 88 10.05 18.74 16.56
N GLU A 89 10.75 18.77 15.41
CA GLU A 89 10.44 19.68 14.29
C GLU A 89 9.06 19.40 13.65
N GLU A 90 8.60 18.15 13.64
CA GLU A 90 7.29 17.78 13.10
C GLU A 90 6.18 17.76 14.16
N GLY A 91 6.44 18.24 15.37
CA GLY A 91 5.44 18.39 16.42
C GLY A 91 5.09 17.10 17.18
N GLY A 92 5.99 16.11 17.17
CA GLY A 92 5.86 14.87 17.92
C GLY A 92 6.07 13.61 17.08
N HIS A 93 5.82 12.47 17.70
CA HIS A 93 5.97 11.16 17.06
C HIS A 93 4.98 11.00 15.91
N PHE A 94 5.40 10.25 14.88
CA PHE A 94 4.51 9.83 13.82
C PHE A 94 3.41 8.93 14.38
N VAL A 95 2.15 9.22 14.01
CA VAL A 95 0.99 8.39 14.32
C VAL A 95 0.46 7.82 13.00
N PRO A 96 0.51 6.50 12.80
CA PRO A 96 -0.06 5.86 11.61
C PRO A 96 -1.55 6.18 11.49
N GLN A 97 -2.01 6.51 10.29
CA GLN A 97 -3.44 6.58 10.02
C GLN A 97 -3.98 5.15 9.87
N GLU A 98 -4.95 4.78 10.70
CA GLU A 98 -5.75 3.59 10.47
C GLU A 98 -6.59 3.82 9.21
N LYS A 99 -6.46 2.94 8.22
CA LYS A 99 -7.33 2.99 7.05
C LYS A 99 -8.69 2.46 7.49
N GLU A 100 -9.70 3.33 7.57
CA GLU A 100 -11.08 2.85 7.65
C GLU A 100 -11.37 2.06 6.37
N GLU A 101 -11.66 0.77 6.50
CA GLU A 101 -12.18 -0.04 5.41
C GLU A 101 -13.51 0.57 4.96
N ASP A 102 -13.63 0.93 3.68
CA ASP A 102 -14.88 1.35 3.07
C ASP A 102 -15.97 0.32 3.39
N LYS A 103 -16.83 0.61 4.38
CA LYS A 103 -18.03 -0.16 4.64
C LYS A 103 -18.95 0.02 3.43
N LYS A 104 -18.89 -0.95 2.52
CA LYS A 104 -19.80 -1.09 1.39
C LYS A 104 -21.24 -0.92 1.91
N PRO A 105 -22.06 -0.01 1.34
CA PRO A 105 -23.42 0.21 1.82
C PRO A 105 -24.21 -1.10 1.73
N LYS A 106 -24.90 -1.45 2.81
CA LYS A 106 -25.91 -2.50 2.82
C LYS A 106 -27.11 -1.92 2.06
N ASP A 107 -27.48 -2.54 0.93
CA ASP A 107 -28.72 -2.23 0.25
C ASP A 107 -29.89 -2.51 1.21
N ASP A 108 -30.62 -1.45 1.59
CA ASP A 108 -31.90 -1.54 2.27
C ASP A 108 -32.96 -2.00 1.25
N ASP A 109 -33.26 -3.30 1.23
CA ASP A 109 -34.38 -3.85 0.48
C ASP A 109 -35.70 -3.45 1.15
N GLN A 110 -36.34 -2.43 0.58
CA GLN A 110 -37.67 -1.97 1.00
C GLN A 110 -38.64 -2.15 -0.16
N THR A 111 -39.12 -3.38 -0.37
CA THR A 111 -40.29 -3.62 -1.22
C THR A 111 -41.59 -3.18 -0.51
N PRO A 112 -42.37 -2.25 -1.07
CA PRO A 112 -43.69 -1.89 -0.57
C PRO A 112 -44.74 -2.90 -1.06
N GLY A 113 -45.67 -3.24 -0.16
CA GLY A 113 -46.71 -4.24 -0.39
C GLY A 113 -47.58 -3.98 -1.62
N ARG A 114 -48.00 -5.06 -2.28
CA ARG A 114 -49.06 -5.07 -3.29
C ARG A 114 -50.00 -6.25 -3.10
N ASP A 115 -51.22 -5.89 -2.70
CA ASP A 115 -52.54 -6.49 -2.92
C ASP A 115 -52.65 -7.99 -3.18
N VAL A 116 -53.25 -8.67 -2.20
CA VAL A 116 -53.90 -9.98 -2.35
C VAL A 116 -55.08 -9.84 -3.31
N ARG A 117 -55.00 -10.47 -4.48
CA ARG A 117 -56.17 -10.75 -5.32
C ARG A 117 -56.38 -12.26 -5.36
N GLU A 118 -57.48 -12.69 -4.74
CA GLU A 118 -58.05 -14.02 -4.89
C GLU A 118 -58.32 -14.32 -6.37
N LEU A 119 -57.79 -15.45 -6.85
CA LEU A 119 -58.34 -16.15 -8.00
C LEU A 119 -58.53 -17.61 -7.59
N GLY A 120 -59.80 -17.97 -7.40
CA GLY A 120 -60.23 -19.33 -7.11
C GLY A 120 -60.27 -20.24 -8.33
N ALA A 121 -60.54 -21.51 -8.01
CA ALA A 121 -60.76 -22.71 -8.82
C ALA A 121 -59.49 -23.51 -9.19
N ARG A 122 -59.41 -24.86 -9.06
CA ARG A 122 -60.27 -25.93 -8.51
C ARG A 122 -59.33 -27.17 -8.38
N PRO A 123 -59.51 -28.12 -7.43
CA PRO A 123 -58.56 -29.22 -7.22
C PRO A 123 -58.82 -30.41 -8.14
N LYS A 124 -57.76 -31.11 -8.57
CA LYS A 124 -57.83 -32.49 -9.09
C LYS A 124 -56.70 -33.34 -8.52
N GLN A 125 -57.10 -34.51 -8.03
CA GLN A 125 -56.30 -35.46 -7.26
C GLN A 125 -55.46 -36.39 -8.14
N SER A 126 -54.38 -36.89 -7.49
CA SER A 126 -53.84 -38.26 -7.53
C SER A 126 -53.32 -38.85 -8.85
N SER A 127 -52.02 -39.16 -8.89
CA SER A 127 -51.55 -40.57 -8.92
C SER A 127 -50.01 -40.63 -8.90
N ALA A 128 -49.53 -41.78 -8.43
CA ALA A 128 -48.21 -42.02 -7.91
C ALA A 128 -47.14 -42.35 -8.98
N LEU A 129 -45.91 -42.43 -8.48
CA LEU A 129 -44.80 -43.31 -8.90
C LEU A 129 -43.90 -42.91 -10.08
N SER A 130 -42.63 -42.85 -9.69
CA SER A 130 -41.44 -43.47 -10.31
C SER A 130 -40.56 -42.65 -11.26
N LEU A 131 -39.27 -42.82 -10.97
CA LEU A 131 -38.06 -42.27 -11.57
C LEU A 131 -37.80 -42.75 -13.01
N SER A 132 -36.78 -42.09 -13.59
CA SER A 132 -35.93 -42.46 -14.74
C SER A 132 -36.49 -42.01 -16.09
N LYS A 133 -35.71 -41.62 -17.11
CA LYS A 133 -34.26 -41.48 -17.32
C LYS A 133 -34.08 -40.65 -18.61
N ASP A 134 -32.89 -40.06 -18.79
CA ASP A 134 -32.18 -39.80 -20.05
C ASP A 134 -32.94 -39.34 -21.31
N MET A 135 -32.51 -38.23 -21.92
CA MET A 135 -32.69 -38.00 -23.35
C MET A 135 -31.40 -37.47 -23.97
N GLU A 136 -30.88 -38.29 -24.86
CA GLU A 136 -29.82 -38.07 -25.83
C GLU A 136 -30.07 -36.81 -26.69
N VAL A 137 -28.97 -36.19 -27.12
CA VAL A 137 -28.94 -35.16 -28.15
C VAL A 137 -28.43 -35.81 -29.43
N GLU A 138 -29.20 -35.74 -30.51
CA GLU A 138 -28.79 -36.09 -31.88
C GLU A 138 -29.58 -35.19 -32.87
N PRO A 139 -29.10 -34.97 -34.10
CA PRO A 139 -28.67 -33.64 -34.53
C PRO A 139 -29.46 -33.15 -35.75
N VAL A 140 -29.20 -31.92 -36.21
CA VAL A 140 -29.59 -31.50 -37.56
C VAL A 140 -28.38 -30.99 -38.33
N SER A 141 -28.26 -31.58 -39.51
CA SER A 141 -27.21 -31.58 -40.52
C SER A 141 -26.87 -30.23 -41.12
N ASN A 142 -25.61 -30.12 -41.60
CA ASN A 142 -25.36 -29.94 -43.03
C ASN A 142 -24.04 -30.62 -43.43
#